data_AF-A0A918TDQ8-F1
#
_entry.id   AF-A0A918TDQ8-F1
#
_cell.length_a   1.000
_cell.length_b   1.000
_cell.length_c   1.000
_cell.angle_alpha   90.00
_cell.angle_beta   90.00
_cell.angle_gamma   90.00
#
_symmetry.space_group_name_H-M   'P 1'
#
loop_
_entity.id
_entity.type
_entity.pdbx_description
1 polymer ?
#
loop_
_entity_poly.entity_id
_entity_poly.type
_entity_poly.pdbx_seq_one_letter_code
_entity_poly.pdbx_strand_id
1 'polypeptide(L)'
;MGAGQMSDLDDYQRRIAAALDRIGQAMARPAPAQGGDELARLTRALETEKAKSQQLDERLRALKSRDGAASQDFEEKVEVLTRQLDVQGLELQRMRKTTIALREQLRALNEATLNGGAEGAAINKALLAELEALRATRASEAAELDEILSELTPLVQEAVENA
;
A
#
# COMPACT_ATOMS: atom_id res chain seq x y z
N MET A 1 -76.31 69.08 -14.88
CA MET A 1 -74.90 68.66 -14.67
C MET A 1 -74.72 67.18 -15.08
N GLY A 2 -75.09 66.79 -16.31
CA GLY A 2 -75.07 65.37 -16.75
C GLY A 2 -74.09 65.04 -17.87
N ALA A 3 -73.61 66.03 -18.62
CA ALA A 3 -72.73 65.81 -19.78
C ALA A 3 -71.25 65.54 -19.41
N GLY A 4 -70.78 66.04 -18.26
CA GLY A 4 -69.40 65.81 -17.78
C GLY A 4 -69.17 64.37 -17.29
N GLN A 5 -70.14 63.80 -16.56
CA GLN A 5 -70.04 62.45 -15.99
C GLN A 5 -70.00 61.33 -17.05
N MET A 6 -70.65 61.53 -18.21
CA MET A 6 -70.56 60.59 -19.34
C MET A 6 -69.18 60.67 -20.03
N SER A 7 -68.62 61.86 -20.19
CA SER A 7 -67.29 62.05 -20.78
C SER A 7 -66.17 61.47 -19.91
N ASP A 8 -66.30 61.56 -18.59
CA ASP A 8 -65.32 60.99 -17.66
C ASP A 8 -65.32 59.45 -17.72
N LEU A 9 -66.51 58.84 -17.82
CA LEU A 9 -66.65 57.39 -17.93
C LEU A 9 -66.00 56.85 -19.22
N ASP A 10 -66.19 57.54 -20.35
CA ASP A 10 -65.59 57.17 -21.62
C ASP A 10 -64.04 57.30 -21.59
N ASP A 11 -63.51 58.30 -20.88
CA ASP A 11 -62.06 58.47 -20.70
C ASP A 11 -61.46 57.37 -19.82
N TYR A 12 -62.15 57.00 -18.72
CA TYR A 12 -61.75 55.86 -17.89
C TYR A 12 -61.80 54.54 -18.67
N GLN A 13 -62.82 54.30 -19.48
CA GLN A 13 -62.92 53.11 -20.33
C GLN A 13 -61.78 53.05 -21.36
N ARG A 14 -61.43 54.16 -22.00
CA ARG A 14 -60.28 54.22 -22.94
C ARG A 14 -58.95 53.95 -22.24
N ARG A 15 -58.75 54.49 -21.03
CA ARG A 15 -57.52 54.26 -20.25
C ARG A 15 -57.43 52.82 -19.76
N ILE A 16 -58.54 52.21 -19.34
CA ILE A 16 -58.58 50.80 -18.93
C ILE A 16 -58.33 49.88 -20.13
N ALA A 17 -58.97 50.12 -21.28
CA ALA A 17 -58.72 49.35 -22.49
C ALA A 17 -57.24 49.45 -22.92
N ALA A 18 -56.68 50.66 -22.93
CA ALA A 18 -55.26 50.87 -23.24
C ALA A 18 -54.32 50.22 -22.21
N ALA A 19 -54.70 50.18 -20.93
CA ALA A 19 -53.92 49.51 -19.88
C ALA A 19 -53.98 47.98 -20.03
N LEU A 20 -55.16 47.43 -20.32
CA LEU A 20 -55.38 46.01 -20.56
C LEU A 20 -54.65 45.53 -21.83
N ASP A 21 -54.68 46.31 -22.91
CA ASP A 21 -53.91 46.03 -24.13
C ASP A 21 -52.40 46.06 -23.84
N ARG A 22 -51.93 47.02 -23.04
CA ARG A 22 -50.52 47.11 -22.66
C ARG A 22 -50.09 45.95 -21.76
N ILE A 23 -50.97 45.47 -20.87
CA ILE A 23 -50.76 44.27 -20.05
C ILE A 23 -50.77 43.02 -20.94
N GLY A 24 -51.71 42.92 -21.88
CA GLY A 24 -51.79 41.84 -22.86
C GLY A 24 -50.53 41.75 -23.71
N GLN A 25 -50.02 42.89 -24.19
CA GLN A 25 -48.75 42.98 -24.92
C GLN A 25 -47.53 42.65 -24.04
N ALA A 26 -47.53 43.04 -22.76
CA ALA A 26 -46.46 42.71 -21.83
C ALA A 26 -46.43 41.22 -21.46
N MET A 27 -47.61 40.59 -21.31
CA MET A 27 -47.77 39.16 -21.05
C MET A 27 -47.46 38.30 -22.29
N ALA A 28 -47.79 38.79 -23.48
CA ALA A 28 -47.46 38.14 -24.75
C ALA A 28 -45.97 38.30 -25.11
N ARG A 29 -45.23 39.20 -24.44
CA ARG A 29 -43.80 39.35 -24.62
C ARG A 29 -43.12 38.13 -23.98
N PRO A 30 -42.40 37.29 -24.75
CA PRO A 30 -41.71 36.15 -24.18
C PRO A 30 -40.71 36.63 -23.12
N ALA A 31 -40.69 35.95 -21.98
CA ALA A 31 -39.66 36.18 -20.95
C ALA A 31 -38.27 36.13 -21.60
N PRO A 32 -37.31 36.95 -21.16
CA PRO A 32 -35.98 36.98 -21.75
C PRO A 32 -35.39 35.56 -21.72
N ALA A 33 -35.03 35.03 -22.90
CA ALA A 33 -34.47 33.69 -23.10
C ALA A 33 -33.19 33.41 -22.29
N GLN A 34 -32.59 34.46 -21.71
CA GLN A 34 -31.34 34.44 -20.95
C GLN A 34 -31.37 33.51 -19.72
N GLY A 35 -32.51 33.38 -19.03
CA GLY A 35 -32.61 32.50 -17.85
C GLY A 35 -32.58 31.00 -18.19
N GLY A 36 -33.15 30.61 -19.33
CA GLY A 36 -33.16 29.20 -19.78
C GLY A 36 -31.79 28.75 -20.29
N ASP A 37 -31.11 29.61 -21.04
CA ASP A 37 -29.77 29.34 -21.56
C ASP A 37 -28.72 29.23 -20.44
N GLU A 38 -28.82 30.08 -19.41
CA GLU A 38 -27.92 30.02 -18.25
C GLU A 38 -28.15 28.77 -17.40
N LEU A 39 -29.41 28.39 -17.16
CA LEU A 39 -29.74 27.13 -16.50
C LEU A 39 -29.22 25.91 -17.28
N ALA A 40 -29.35 25.90 -18.60
CA ALA A 40 -28.83 24.83 -19.46
C ALA A 40 -27.30 24.77 -19.46
N ARG A 41 -26.61 25.91 -19.34
CA ARG A 41 -25.15 25.99 -19.20
C ARG A 41 -24.68 25.48 -17.85
N LEU A 42 -25.31 25.93 -16.76
CA LEU A 42 -25.00 25.51 -15.39
C LEU A 42 -25.25 24.02 -15.20
N THR A 43 -26.35 23.48 -15.74
CA THR A 43 -26.64 22.05 -15.68
C THR A 43 -25.56 21.23 -16.39
N ARG A 44 -25.12 21.65 -17.58
CA ARG A 44 -24.01 20.99 -18.30
C ARG A 44 -22.69 21.05 -17.52
N ALA A 45 -22.38 22.18 -16.89
CA ALA A 45 -21.19 22.32 -16.06
C ALA A 45 -21.25 21.41 -14.82
N LEU A 46 -22.41 21.33 -14.16
CA LEU A 46 -22.64 20.45 -13.01
C LEU A 46 -22.46 18.97 -13.39
N GLU A 47 -23.04 18.53 -14.51
CA GLU A 47 -22.89 17.14 -14.96
C GLU A 47 -21.45 16.83 -15.36
N THR A 48 -20.73 17.78 -15.96
CA THR A 48 -19.30 17.64 -16.24
C THR A 48 -18.49 17.49 -14.95
N GLU A 49 -18.79 18.29 -13.93
CA GLU A 49 -18.08 18.24 -12.66
C GLU A 49 -18.38 16.95 -11.87
N LYS A 50 -19.63 16.50 -11.87
CA LYS A 50 -20.01 15.20 -11.29
C LYS A 50 -19.27 14.05 -11.98
N ALA A 51 -19.19 14.06 -13.30
CA ALA A 51 -18.46 13.04 -14.06
C ALA A 51 -16.96 13.03 -13.70
N LYS A 52 -16.34 14.22 -13.55
CA LYS A 52 -14.95 14.33 -13.07
C LYS A 52 -14.79 13.83 -11.64
N SER A 53 -15.72 14.17 -10.74
CA SER A 53 -15.70 13.71 -9.35
C SER A 53 -15.75 12.19 -9.28
N GLN A 54 -16.67 11.56 -10.04
CA GLN A 54 -16.76 10.10 -10.12
C GLN A 54 -15.46 9.46 -10.64
N GLN A 55 -14.88 10.04 -11.69
CA GLN A 55 -13.60 9.56 -12.23
C GLN A 55 -12.46 9.67 -11.21
N LEU A 56 -12.40 10.76 -10.44
CA LEU A 56 -11.40 10.96 -9.40
C LEU A 56 -11.61 9.99 -8.23
N ASP A 57 -12.84 9.74 -7.83
CA ASP A 57 -13.18 8.77 -6.77
C ASP A 57 -12.78 7.35 -7.18
N GLU A 58 -13.04 6.95 -8.42
CA GLU A 58 -12.60 5.66 -8.97
C GLU A 58 -11.07 5.55 -8.99
N ARG A 59 -10.37 6.59 -9.47
CA ARG A 59 -8.90 6.62 -9.45
C ARG A 59 -8.35 6.55 -8.03
N LEU A 60 -8.96 7.26 -7.08
CA LEU A 60 -8.56 7.25 -5.68
C LEU A 60 -8.77 5.87 -5.06
N ARG A 61 -9.87 5.19 -5.36
CA ARG A 61 -10.11 3.80 -4.92
C ARG A 61 -9.07 2.85 -5.50
N ALA A 62 -8.77 2.97 -6.79
CA ALA A 62 -7.75 2.15 -7.43
C ALA A 62 -6.35 2.39 -6.84
N LEU A 63 -5.98 3.66 -6.59
CA LEU A 63 -4.72 4.01 -5.92
C LEU A 63 -4.65 3.43 -4.50
N LYS A 64 -5.68 3.66 -3.68
CA LYS A 64 -5.74 3.12 -2.32
C LYS A 64 -5.64 1.60 -2.29
N SER A 65 -6.28 0.91 -3.24
CA SER A 65 -6.19 -0.54 -3.33
C SER A 65 -4.77 -1.01 -3.67
N ARG A 66 -4.09 -0.32 -4.60
CA ARG A 66 -2.72 -0.63 -4.99
C ARG A 66 -1.72 -0.33 -3.87
N ASP A 67 -1.87 0.81 -3.21
CA ASP A 67 -1.01 1.23 -2.10
C ASP A 67 -1.20 0.31 -0.89
N GLY A 68 -2.45 -0.12 -0.63
CA GLY A 68 -2.77 -1.10 0.40
C GLY A 68 -2.10 -2.46 0.15
N ALA A 69 -2.20 -2.98 -1.08
CA ALA A 69 -1.53 -4.23 -1.46
C ALA A 69 0.00 -4.11 -1.37
N ALA A 70 0.58 -3.03 -1.90
CA ALA A 70 2.04 -2.81 -1.81
C ALA A 70 2.52 -2.68 -0.36
N SER A 71 1.73 -2.02 0.51
CA SER A 71 2.07 -1.89 1.93
C SER A 71 2.07 -3.25 2.64
N GLN A 72 1.09 -4.10 2.34
CA GLN A 72 1.03 -5.47 2.87
C GLN A 72 2.22 -6.32 2.41
N ASP A 73 2.56 -6.27 1.12
CA ASP A 73 3.74 -6.97 0.58
C ASP A 73 5.04 -6.51 1.25
N PHE A 74 5.19 -5.21 1.52
CA PHE A 74 6.36 -4.69 2.21
C PHE A 74 6.38 -5.10 3.68
N GLU A 75 5.24 -5.09 4.36
CA GLU A 75 5.13 -5.50 5.76
C GLU A 75 5.51 -6.99 5.93
N GLU A 76 5.02 -7.85 5.03
CA GLU A 76 5.38 -9.27 5.00
C GLU A 76 6.89 -9.47 4.73
N LYS A 77 7.46 -8.73 3.77
CA LYS A 77 8.91 -8.78 3.50
C LYS A 77 9.74 -8.33 4.69
N VAL A 78 9.32 -7.29 5.40
CA VAL A 78 10.00 -6.83 6.61
C VAL A 78 9.93 -7.91 7.70
N GLU A 79 8.79 -8.56 7.88
CA GLU A 79 8.65 -9.66 8.86
C GLU A 79 9.56 -10.85 8.52
N VAL A 80 9.64 -11.24 7.24
CA VAL A 80 10.54 -12.31 6.78
C VAL A 80 12.00 -11.93 7.01
N LEU A 81 12.44 -10.75 6.55
CA LEU A 81 13.82 -10.29 6.72
C LEU A 81 14.21 -10.14 8.20
N THR A 82 13.28 -9.70 9.05
CA THR A 82 13.52 -9.60 10.50
C THR A 82 13.77 -10.98 11.10
N ARG A 83 12.95 -11.99 10.74
CA ARG A 83 13.16 -13.38 11.18
C ARG A 83 14.49 -13.94 10.70
N GLN A 84 14.87 -13.69 9.46
CA GLN A 84 16.17 -14.13 8.92
C GLN A 84 17.35 -13.49 9.67
N LEU A 85 17.26 -12.19 9.99
CA LEU A 85 18.28 -11.50 10.79
C LEU A 85 18.42 -12.10 12.20
N ASP A 86 17.32 -12.47 12.85
CA ASP A 86 17.36 -13.11 14.17
C ASP A 86 18.04 -14.48 14.12
N VAL A 87 17.71 -15.30 13.11
CA VAL A 87 18.35 -16.61 12.87
C VAL A 87 19.85 -16.46 12.66
N GLN A 88 20.26 -15.57 11.75
CA GLN A 88 21.67 -15.28 11.49
C GLN A 88 22.40 -14.74 12.74
N GLY A 89 21.72 -13.92 13.54
CA GLY A 89 22.24 -13.43 14.82
C GLY A 89 22.59 -14.56 15.80
N LEU A 90 21.71 -15.56 15.90
CA LEU A 90 21.92 -16.75 16.72
C LEU A 90 23.06 -17.63 16.19
N GLU A 91 23.14 -17.82 14.88
CA GLU A 91 24.23 -18.56 14.23
C GLU A 91 25.59 -17.91 14.44
N LEU A 92 25.68 -16.59 14.26
CA LEU A 92 26.90 -15.84 14.55
C LEU A 92 27.32 -15.97 16.01
N GLN A 93 26.37 -15.98 16.95
CA GLN A 93 26.67 -16.21 18.36
C GLN A 93 27.20 -17.63 18.60
N ARG A 94 26.60 -18.66 17.98
CA ARG A 94 27.08 -20.05 18.04
C ARG A 94 28.50 -20.14 17.47
N MET A 95 28.76 -19.56 16.31
CA MET A 95 30.08 -19.56 15.66
C MET A 95 31.15 -18.85 16.50
N ARG A 96 30.80 -17.73 17.16
CA ARG A 96 31.72 -17.08 18.12
C ARG A 96 32.05 -17.98 19.28
N LYS A 97 31.04 -18.66 19.86
CA LYS A 97 31.24 -19.59 20.98
C LYS A 97 32.12 -20.78 20.58
N THR A 98 31.90 -21.38 19.42
CA THR A 98 32.75 -22.49 18.92
C THR A 98 34.18 -22.02 18.66
N THR A 99 34.36 -20.82 18.10
CA THR A 99 35.70 -20.24 17.89
C THR A 99 36.46 -20.00 19.20
N ILE A 100 35.78 -19.51 20.24
CA ILE A 100 36.39 -19.34 21.58
C ILE A 100 36.79 -20.70 22.14
N ALA A 101 35.89 -21.68 22.11
CA ALA A 101 36.16 -23.03 22.61
C ALA A 101 37.35 -23.67 21.88
N LEU A 102 37.43 -23.56 20.55
CA LEU A 102 38.55 -24.08 19.76
C LEU A 102 39.88 -23.40 20.15
N ARG A 103 39.88 -22.08 20.36
CA ARG A 103 41.09 -21.37 20.81
C ARG A 103 41.53 -21.80 22.20
N GLU A 104 40.61 -22.05 23.11
CA GLU A 104 40.91 -22.59 24.44
C GLU A 104 41.48 -24.01 24.36
N GLN A 105 40.91 -24.88 23.52
CA GLN A 105 41.45 -26.23 23.29
C GLN A 105 42.85 -26.20 22.70
N LEU A 106 43.10 -25.33 21.71
CA LEU A 106 44.44 -25.16 21.13
C LEU A 106 45.46 -24.66 22.15
N ARG A 107 45.07 -23.77 23.08
CA ARG A 107 45.94 -23.34 24.19
C ARG A 107 46.25 -24.51 25.13
N ALA A 108 45.24 -25.25 25.57
CA ALA A 108 45.41 -26.38 26.47
C ALA A 108 46.28 -27.49 25.85
N LEU A 109 46.11 -27.75 24.54
CA LEU A 109 46.94 -28.70 23.80
C LEU A 109 48.39 -28.23 23.75
N ASN A 110 48.63 -26.96 23.39
CA ASN A 110 49.98 -26.38 23.34
C ASN A 110 50.68 -26.39 24.71
N GLU A 111 49.96 -26.09 25.80
CA GLU A 111 50.49 -26.19 27.16
C GLU A 111 50.86 -27.63 27.53
N ALA A 112 50.03 -28.61 27.16
CA ALA A 112 50.31 -30.02 27.39
C ALA A 112 51.54 -30.52 26.60
N THR A 113 51.70 -30.12 25.33
CA THR A 113 52.90 -30.44 24.54
C THR A 113 54.17 -29.78 25.10
N LEU A 114 54.08 -28.53 25.56
CA LEU A 114 55.22 -27.81 26.16
C LEU A 114 55.68 -28.42 27.48
N ASN A 115 54.77 -29.00 28.27
CA ASN A 115 55.07 -29.66 29.55
C ASN A 115 55.62 -31.09 29.40
N GLY A 116 56.05 -31.48 28.18
CA GLY A 116 56.81 -32.71 27.95
C GLY A 116 55.99 -34.00 27.90
N GLY A 117 54.66 -33.90 27.84
CA GLY A 117 53.78 -35.06 27.73
C GLY A 117 52.50 -34.73 27.00
N ALA A 118 52.45 -35.00 25.69
CA ALA A 118 51.17 -35.23 25.05
C ALA A 118 50.67 -36.61 25.50
N GLU A 119 50.15 -36.71 26.73
CA GLU A 119 49.40 -37.90 27.16
C GLU A 119 48.29 -38.14 26.13
N GLY A 120 48.16 -39.37 25.63
CA GLY A 120 47.15 -39.72 24.62
C GLY A 120 45.72 -39.31 25.00
N ALA A 121 45.45 -39.10 26.30
CA ALA A 121 44.23 -38.53 26.82
C ALA A 121 43.98 -37.06 26.38
N ALA A 122 45.01 -36.21 26.33
CA ALA A 122 44.89 -34.81 25.88
C ALA A 122 44.61 -34.73 24.37
N ILE A 123 45.29 -35.57 23.58
CA ILE A 123 45.05 -35.69 22.13
C ILE A 123 43.62 -36.22 21.88
N ASN A 124 43.21 -37.29 22.57
CA ASN A 124 41.86 -37.83 22.43
C ASN A 124 40.78 -36.81 22.81
N LYS A 125 41.02 -35.99 23.85
CA LYS A 125 40.09 -34.92 24.24
C LYS A 125 40.00 -33.81 23.18
N ALA A 126 41.12 -33.44 22.57
CA ALA A 126 41.15 -32.48 21.47
C ALA A 126 40.44 -33.01 20.22
N LEU A 127 40.69 -34.27 19.85
CA LEU A 127 40.03 -34.94 18.72
C LEU A 127 38.52 -35.10 18.93
N LEU A 128 38.07 -35.39 20.15
CA LEU A 128 36.64 -35.44 20.48
C LEU A 128 35.99 -34.06 20.36
N ALA A 129 36.64 -33.01 20.86
CA ALA A 129 36.14 -31.64 20.72
C ALA A 129 36.08 -31.19 19.25
N GLU A 130 37.05 -31.59 18.43
CA GLU A 130 37.06 -31.33 16.99
C GLU A 130 35.94 -32.10 16.26
N LEU A 131 35.72 -33.37 16.62
CA LEU A 131 34.63 -34.18 16.08
C LEU A 131 33.25 -33.58 16.43
N GLU A 132 33.07 -33.10 17.66
CA GLU A 132 31.85 -32.41 18.09
C GLU A 132 31.65 -31.09 17.34
N ALA A 133 32.72 -30.31 17.14
CA ALA A 133 32.68 -29.08 16.36
C ALA A 133 32.30 -29.37 14.89
N LEU A 134 32.93 -30.35 14.25
CA LEU A 134 32.61 -30.76 12.88
C LEU A 134 31.17 -31.25 12.75
N ARG A 135 30.66 -32.03 13.72
CA ARG A 135 29.27 -32.46 13.74
C ARG A 135 28.30 -31.28 13.87
N ALA A 136 28.62 -30.30 14.72
CA ALA A 136 27.81 -29.09 14.86
C ALA A 136 27.81 -28.26 13.57
N THR A 137 28.96 -28.11 12.91
CA THR A 137 29.05 -27.44 11.60
C THR A 137 28.25 -28.18 10.53
N ARG A 138 28.39 -29.50 10.42
CA ARG A 138 27.60 -30.32 9.47
C ARG A 138 26.09 -30.23 9.72
N ALA A 139 25.67 -30.15 10.98
CA ALA A 139 24.27 -29.97 11.32
C ALA A 139 23.74 -28.58 10.94
N SER A 140 24.57 -27.52 11.07
CA SER A 140 24.26 -26.17 10.58
C SER A 140 24.12 -26.16 9.05
N GLU A 141 25.12 -26.70 8.35
CA GLU A 141 25.12 -26.82 6.89
C GLU A 141 23.87 -27.57 6.38
N ALA A 142 23.49 -28.67 7.05
CA ALA A 142 22.28 -29.42 6.68
C ALA A 142 21.00 -28.60 6.89
N ALA A 143 20.89 -27.85 8.00
CA ALA A 143 19.74 -26.99 8.26
C ALA A 143 19.63 -25.83 7.25
N GLU A 144 20.76 -25.20 6.90
CA GLU A 144 20.83 -24.17 5.86
C GLU A 144 20.42 -24.73 4.48
N LEU A 145 20.87 -25.94 4.14
CA LEU A 145 20.49 -26.60 2.90
C LEU A 145 18.99 -26.95 2.87
N ASP A 146 18.41 -27.40 3.98
CA ASP A 146 16.98 -27.67 4.08
C ASP A 146 16.14 -26.38 3.93
N GLU A 147 16.61 -25.26 4.50
CA GLU A 147 16.00 -23.95 4.32
C GLU A 147 16.03 -23.51 2.84
N ILE A 148 17.21 -23.59 2.21
CA ILE A 148 17.37 -23.29 0.77
C ILE A 148 16.46 -24.18 -0.08
N LEU A 149 16.39 -25.49 0.21
CA LEU A 149 15.52 -26.41 -0.51
C LEU A 149 14.04 -26.04 -0.31
N SER A 150 13.64 -25.61 0.88
CA SER A 150 12.27 -25.17 1.15
C SER A 150 11.89 -23.92 0.37
N GLU A 151 12.83 -22.99 0.16
CA GLU A 151 12.62 -21.78 -0.66
C GLU A 151 12.64 -22.09 -2.17
N LEU A 152 13.50 -23.01 -2.63
CA LEU A 152 13.62 -23.38 -4.04
C LEU A 152 12.49 -24.27 -4.54
N THR A 153 11.95 -25.15 -3.69
CA THR A 153 10.86 -26.09 -4.04
C THR A 153 9.65 -25.41 -4.70
N PRO A 154 9.06 -24.33 -4.13
CA PRO A 154 7.92 -23.66 -4.75
C PRO A 154 8.28 -23.01 -6.10
N LEU A 155 9.49 -22.45 -6.24
CA LEU A 155 9.94 -21.83 -7.51
C LEU A 155 10.10 -22.87 -8.62
N VAL A 156 10.59 -24.07 -8.28
CA VAL A 156 10.71 -25.18 -9.22
C VAL A 156 9.32 -25.72 -9.61
N GLN A 157 8.38 -25.80 -8.67
CA GLN A 157 7.00 -26.21 -8.96
C GLN A 157 6.30 -25.22 -9.89
N GLU A 158 6.40 -23.92 -9.63
CA GLU A 158 5.86 -22.88 -10.49
C GLU A 158 6.49 -22.91 -11.90
N ALA A 159 7.79 -23.17 -12.01
CA ALA A 159 8.46 -23.31 -13.30
C ALA A 159 8.01 -24.55 -14.11
N VAL A 160 7.65 -25.65 -13.43
CA VAL A 160 7.12 -26.86 -14.06
C VAL A 160 5.66 -26.70 -14.47
N GLU A 161 4.85 -25.99 -13.69
CA GLU A 161 3.44 -25.71 -14.02
C GLU A 161 3.27 -24.72 -15.18
N ASN A 162 4.26 -23.84 -15.39
CA ASN A 162 4.27 -22.85 -16.47
C ASN A 162 4.94 -23.34 -17.77
N ALA A 163 5.42 -24.59 -17.81
CA ALA A 163 6.08 -25.22 -18.97
C ALA A 163 5.13 -26.13 -19.76
#